data_AF-A0A243SE89-F1
#
_entry.id   AF-A0A243SE89-F1
#
_cell.length_a   1.000
_cell.length_b   1.000
_cell.length_c   1.000
_cell.angle_alpha   90.00
_cell.angle_beta   90.00
_cell.angle_gamma   90.00
#
_symmetry.space_group_name_H-M   'P 1'
#
loop_
_entity.id
_entity.type
_entity.pdbx_description
1 polymer ?
#
loop_
_entity_poly.entity_id
_entity_poly.type
_entity_poly.pdbx_seq_one_letter_code
_entity_poly.pdbx_strand_id
1 'polypeptide(L)' 'SMVLEERLRRHLSTHKGFTARAKDWAIVYSELFDQKSFAISREQEIKKWKSKTKIVELITK' A
#
# COMPACT_ATOMS: atom_id res chain seq x y z
N SER A 1 -9.39 10.52 -3.24
CA SER A 1 -8.57 11.14 -2.17
C SER A 1 -7.22 11.48 -2.76
N MET A 2 -6.92 12.77 -2.99
CA MET A 2 -5.69 13.25 -3.65
C MET A 2 -4.39 12.66 -3.07
N VAL A 3 -4.40 12.23 -1.80
CA VAL A 3 -3.24 11.67 -1.11
C VAL A 3 -2.79 10.32 -1.68
N LEU A 4 -3.73 9.46 -2.10
CA LEU A 4 -3.41 8.12 -2.58
C LEU A 4 -2.80 8.16 -3.99
N GLU A 5 -3.36 8.98 -4.87
CA GLU A 5 -2.86 9.23 -6.22
C GLU A 5 -1.47 9.88 -6.20
N GLU A 6 -1.25 10.86 -5.32
CA GLU A 6 0.06 11.49 -5.15
C GLU A 6 1.12 10.53 -4.61
N ARG A 7 0.73 9.57 -3.75
CA ARG A 7 1.65 8.50 -3.34
C ARG A 7 2.02 7.61 -4.52
N LEU A 8 1.04 7.17 -5.31
CA LEU A 8 1.30 6.35 -6.50
C LEU A 8 2.20 7.09 -7.50
N ARG A 9 1.93 8.37 -7.76
CA ARG A 9 2.75 9.22 -8.63
C ARG A 9 4.21 9.24 -8.18
N ARG A 10 4.46 9.40 -6.87
CA ARG A 10 5.83 9.35 -6.32
C ARG A 10 6.50 7.99 -6.53
N HIS A 11 5.78 6.88 -6.33
CA HIS A 11 6.29 5.53 -6.58
C HIS A 11 6.66 5.29 -8.06
N LEU A 12 5.91 5.88 -9.00
CA LEU A 12 6.17 5.77 -10.45
C LEU A 12 7.22 6.76 -10.96
N SER A 13 7.46 7.85 -10.22
CA SER A 13 8.48 8.84 -10.56
C SER A 13 9.90 8.37 -10.22
N THR A 14 10.87 8.74 -11.06
CA THR A 14 12.29 8.48 -10.79
C THR A 14 12.76 9.28 -9.57
N HIS A 15 13.18 8.59 -8.51
CA HIS A 15 13.80 9.19 -7.34
C HIS A 15 14.82 8.20 -6.72
N LYS A 16 15.57 8.64 -5.71
CA LYS A 16 16.49 7.76 -4.98
C LYS A 16 15.70 6.92 -3.96
N GLY A 17 15.85 5.60 -4.00
CA GLY A 17 15.21 4.70 -3.03
C GLY A 17 15.02 3.28 -3.56
N PHE A 18 14.68 2.35 -2.67
CA PHE A 18 14.47 0.95 -3.02
C PHE A 18 13.29 0.76 -4.00
N THR A 19 12.15 1.39 -3.70
CA THR A 19 10.91 1.24 -4.47
C THR A 19 10.87 2.04 -5.76
N ALA A 20 11.81 2.98 -5.96
CA ALA A 20 11.88 3.85 -7.13
C ALA A 20 12.44 3.18 -8.40
N ARG A 21 13.01 1.98 -8.25
CA ARG A 21 13.60 1.20 -9.36
C ARG A 21 12.53 0.56 -10.24
N ALA A 22 11.45 0.11 -9.62
CA ALA A 22 10.31 -0.53 -10.27
C ALA A 22 9.23 0.54 -10.56
N LYS A 23 8.71 0.57 -11.79
CA LYS A 23 7.74 1.59 -12.28
C LYS A 23 6.40 0.97 -12.73
N ASP A 24 6.12 -0.21 -12.22
CA ASP A 24 4.95 -1.06 -12.50
C ASP A 24 4.00 -1.11 -11.30
N TRP A 25 4.16 -0.19 -10.34
CA TRP A 25 3.28 -0.11 -9.18
C TRP A 25 1.85 0.21 -9.60
N ALA A 26 0.90 -0.56 -9.09
CA ALA A 26 -0.53 -0.32 -9.18
C ALA A 26 -1.18 -0.45 -7.81
N ILE A 27 -2.21 0.36 -7.55
CA ILE A 27 -3.03 0.21 -6.35
C ILE A 27 -4.08 -0.86 -6.64
N VAL A 28 -3.98 -1.98 -5.93
CA VAL A 28 -4.94 -3.09 -6.04
C VAL A 28 -5.95 -3.12 -4.90
N TYR A 29 -5.67 -2.39 -3.82
CA TYR A 29 -6.51 -2.36 -2.62
C TYR A 29 -6.22 -1.10 -1.78
N SER A 30 -7.26 -0.54 -1.17
CA SER A 30 -7.13 0.60 -0.24
C SER A 30 -8.26 0.61 0.79
N GLU A 31 -7.93 0.89 2.04
CA GLU A 31 -8.87 1.07 3.15
C GLU A 31 -8.78 2.51 3.66
N LEU A 32 -9.91 3.10 4.05
CA LEU A 32 -9.95 4.41 4.71
C LEU A 32 -10.16 4.21 6.21
N PHE A 33 -9.45 5.01 6.99
CA PHE A 33 -9.55 5.01 8.46
C PHE A 33 -9.68 6.44 8.96
N ASP A 34 -10.54 6.64 9.95
CA ASP A 34 -10.76 7.96 10.55
C ASP A 34 -9.58 8.42 11.40
N GLN A 35 -8.79 7.48 11.92
CA GLN A 35 -7.63 7.76 12.75
C GLN A 35 -6.36 7.16 12.18
N LYS A 36 -5.28 7.94 12.28
CA LYS A 36 -3.94 7.51 11.88
C LYS A 36 -3.47 6.26 12.65
N SER A 37 -3.84 6.14 13.92
CA SER A 37 -3.53 4.97 14.76
C SER A 37 -4.09 3.68 14.17
N PHE A 38 -5.36 3.69 13.74
CA PHE A 38 -6.01 2.54 13.13
C PHE A 38 -5.36 2.14 11.81
N ALA A 39 -5.04 3.11 10.95
CA ALA A 39 -4.32 2.86 9.70
C ALA A 39 -2.95 2.19 9.95
N ILE A 40 -2.20 2.66 10.95
CA ILE A 40 -0.89 2.09 11.32
C ILE A 40 -1.04 0.67 11.87
N SER A 41 -2.00 0.44 12.77
CA SER A 41 -2.26 -0.89 13.33
C SER A 41 -2.63 -1.90 12.24
N ARG A 42 -3.49 -1.50 11.30
CA ARG A 42 -3.86 -2.33 10.15
C ARG A 42 -2.67 -2.63 9.24
N GLU A 43 -1.86 -1.63 8.92
CA GLU A 43 -0.64 -1.81 8.13
C GLU A 43 0.32 -2.83 8.77
N GLN A 44 0.53 -2.72 10.09
CA GLN A 44 1.36 -3.66 10.83
C GLN A 44 0.78 -5.08 10.82
N GLU A 45 -0.55 -5.22 10.98
CA GLU A 45 -1.23 -6.51 10.93
C GLU A 45 -1.01 -7.20 9.58
N ILE A 46 -1.26 -6.51 8.46
CA ILE A 46 -1.05 -7.04 7.11
C ILE A 46 0.41 -7.43 6.90
N LYS A 47 1.36 -6.58 7.34
CA LYS A 47 2.80 -6.87 7.27
C LYS A 47 3.23 -8.07 8.09
N LYS A 48 2.54 -8.36 9.20
CA LYS A 48 2.78 -9.52 10.09
C LYS A 48 2.29 -10.83 9.50
N TRP A 49 1.30 -10.81 8.60
CA TRP A 49 0.79 -12.05 8.02
C TRP A 49 1.85 -12.87 7.32
N LYS A 50 2.83 -12.22 6.65
CA LYS A 50 3.90 -12.88 5.88
C LYS A 50 3.38 -14.01 4.98
N SER A 51 2.13 -13.88 4.51
CA SER A 51 1.38 -14.92 3.82
C SER A 51 0.76 -14.36 2.56
N LYS A 52 1.18 -14.89 1.41
CA LYS A 52 0.65 -14.50 0.11
C LYS A 52 -0.85 -14.79 0.01
N THR A 53 -1.30 -15.95 0.50
CA THR A 53 -2.71 -16.36 0.45
C THR A 53 -3.62 -15.36 1.15
N LYS A 54 -3.28 -14.96 2.39
CA LYS A 54 -4.06 -13.96 3.14
C LYS A 54 -4.12 -12.60 2.45
N ILE A 55 -3.02 -12.19 1.80
CA ILE A 55 -2.98 -10.94 1.04
C ILE A 55 -3.87 -11.02 -0.20
N VAL A 56 -3.86 -12.13 -0.93
CA VAL A 56 -4.73 -12.34 -2.11
C VAL A 56 -6.20 -12.37 -1.71
N GLU A 57 -6.54 -13.06 -0.62
CA GLU A 57 -7.90 -13.07 -0.06
C GLU A 57 -8.38 -11.67 0.31
N LEU A 58 -7.49 -10.84 0.88
CA LEU A 58 -7.82 -9.44 1.21
C LEU A 58 -8.13 -8.60 -0.04
N ILE A 59 -7.34 -8.78 -1.10
CA ILE A 59 -7.47 -8.00 -2.35
C ILE A 59 -8.69 -8.44 -3.18
N THR A 60 -9.07 -9.72 -3.12
CA THR A 60 -10.13 -10.32 -3.96
C THR A 60 -11.52 -10.24 -3.32
N LYS A 61 -11.61 -9.72 -2.10
CA LYS A 61 -12.89 -9.50 -1.40
C LYS A 61 -13.62 -8.29 -1.95
#